data_AF-A0A552J565-F1
#
_entry.id   AF-A0A552J565-F1
#
_cell.length_a   1.000
_cell.length_b   1.000
_cell.length_c   1.000
_cell.angle_alpha   90.00
_cell.angle_beta   90.00
_cell.angle_gamma   90.00
#
_symmetry.space_group_name_H-M   'P 1'
#
loop_
_entity.id
_entity.type
_entity.pdbx_description
1 polymer ?
#
loop_
_entity_poly.entity_id
_entity_poly.type
_entity_poly.pdbx_seq_one_letter_code
_entity_poly.pdbx_strand_id
1 'polypeptide(L)'
;MRLLAAFDRYPDSVSLTLEPVATDSQKFDLYLTLHLQAQIQSLLGGEIKWGLKGGKLDFLLVNCHLTPNPLSSQDLYINRINNHQWRLSFKSPQSIFTGAIERINLGTVSVEEEPYHLTVQFSLTAADICITETSGLWKHDLSPNKHSILERKLAFFLMENQFDAFLSRISLGSSQVELDNVLVEPQPAASENLEKLQVQIEGIYAAVSDDFLELAQLAELNPLKDFTGANLLAAELSGSSLGMANLYQANLRGANLTDADLSEINGSHASFKGADLSGALLANADLSYADFYRSSLALSNLIGSNLAGANLVEVNITQANLSGAKVQGAKFADNVGMTEELRENLRLRGAFCD
;
A
#
# COMPACT_ATOMS: atom_id res chain seq x y z
N MET A 1 23.22 -21.77 13.11
CA MET A 1 22.49 -20.53 13.46
C MET A 1 21.43 -20.84 14.51
N ARG A 2 21.27 -20.00 15.54
CA ARG A 2 20.20 -20.11 16.55
C ARG A 2 19.37 -18.84 16.63
N LEU A 3 18.18 -18.92 17.23
CA LEU A 3 17.40 -17.76 17.63
C LEU A 3 18.13 -17.01 18.76
N LEU A 4 18.37 -15.71 18.55
CA LEU A 4 18.96 -14.82 19.56
C LEU A 4 17.88 -14.02 20.27
N ALA A 5 16.95 -13.44 19.50
CA ALA A 5 15.82 -12.67 19.99
C ALA A 5 14.66 -12.76 19.01
N ALA A 6 13.43 -12.79 19.53
CA ALA A 6 12.21 -12.59 18.77
C ALA A 6 11.33 -11.62 19.57
N PHE A 7 10.74 -10.66 18.86
CA PHE A 7 9.84 -9.68 19.44
C PHE A 7 8.72 -9.41 18.46
N ASP A 8 7.49 -9.61 18.93
CA ASP A 8 6.27 -9.23 18.24
C ASP A 8 5.50 -8.31 19.18
N ARG A 9 5.36 -7.02 18.82
CA ARG A 9 4.68 -6.04 19.68
C ARG A 9 3.18 -6.29 19.75
N TYR A 10 2.60 -6.75 18.64
CA TYR A 10 1.19 -7.12 18.52
C TYR A 10 1.12 -8.56 18.02
N PRO A 11 1.46 -9.56 18.85
CA PRO A 11 1.60 -10.95 18.41
C PRO A 11 0.29 -11.53 17.85
N ASP A 12 -0.85 -11.02 18.32
CA ASP A 12 -2.17 -11.38 17.80
C ASP A 12 -2.46 -10.76 16.43
N SER A 13 -1.75 -9.71 16.02
CA SER A 13 -1.93 -8.99 14.75
C SER A 13 -0.89 -9.34 13.70
N VAL A 14 0.37 -9.38 14.11
CA VAL A 14 1.48 -9.74 13.25
C VAL A 14 2.46 -10.58 14.04
N SER A 15 2.81 -11.72 13.48
CA SER A 15 3.97 -12.46 13.94
C SER A 15 4.83 -12.85 12.75
N LEU A 16 6.12 -12.72 12.97
CA LEU A 16 7.14 -13.09 12.00
C LEU A 16 7.80 -14.36 12.51
N THR A 17 8.13 -15.28 11.61
CA THR A 17 9.02 -16.38 11.93
C THR A 17 10.05 -16.55 10.81
N LEU A 18 11.28 -16.86 11.20
CA LEU A 18 12.38 -17.13 10.29
C LEU A 18 12.88 -18.54 10.50
N GLU A 19 12.93 -19.31 9.41
CA GLU A 19 13.44 -20.67 9.38
C GLU A 19 14.74 -20.69 8.56
N PRO A 20 15.90 -20.85 9.21
CA PRO A 20 17.15 -21.09 8.51
C PRO A 20 17.32 -22.58 8.17
N VAL A 21 17.51 -22.88 6.90
CA VAL A 21 17.77 -24.23 6.41
C VAL A 21 19.21 -24.30 5.93
N ALA A 22 20.05 -25.06 6.63
CA ALA A 22 21.46 -25.20 6.27
C ALA A 22 21.61 -25.84 4.88
N THR A 23 22.40 -25.20 4.02
CA THR A 23 22.76 -25.71 2.70
C THR A 23 24.23 -26.11 2.62
N ASP A 24 25.08 -25.49 3.45
CA ASP A 24 26.51 -25.81 3.65
C ASP A 24 26.95 -25.35 5.06
N SER A 25 28.18 -25.67 5.44
CA SER A 25 28.87 -25.24 6.67
C SER A 25 28.84 -23.73 6.92
N GLN A 26 28.87 -22.90 5.86
CA GLN A 26 28.83 -21.43 5.95
C GLN A 26 27.62 -20.81 5.24
N LYS A 27 26.64 -21.61 4.81
CA LYS A 27 25.49 -21.13 4.04
C LYS A 27 24.18 -21.71 4.52
N PHE A 28 23.14 -20.90 4.50
CA PHE A 28 21.78 -21.33 4.80
C PHE A 28 20.77 -20.54 3.99
N ASP A 29 19.71 -21.22 3.56
CA ASP A 29 18.54 -20.56 2.98
C ASP A 29 17.66 -20.03 4.10
N LEU A 30 17.12 -18.83 3.91
CA LEU A 30 16.28 -18.15 4.87
C LEU A 30 14.83 -18.13 4.38
N TYR A 31 13.96 -18.80 5.12
CA TYR A 31 12.52 -18.82 4.86
C TYR A 31 11.79 -17.93 5.86
N LEU A 32 10.86 -17.12 5.36
CA LEU A 32 10.00 -16.26 6.15
C LEU A 32 8.58 -16.82 6.15
N THR A 33 7.99 -16.92 7.33
CA THR A 33 6.53 -17.03 7.46
C THR A 33 6.00 -15.80 8.18
N LEU A 34 5.00 -15.17 7.57
CA LEU A 34 4.33 -13.97 8.09
C LEU A 34 2.87 -14.30 8.40
N HIS A 35 2.46 -14.16 9.65
CA HIS A 35 1.06 -14.24 10.04
C HIS A 35 0.51 -12.85 10.24
N LEU A 36 -0.68 -12.58 9.70
CA LEU A 36 -1.37 -11.31 9.83
C LEU A 36 -2.82 -11.53 10.20
N GLN A 37 -3.32 -10.67 11.07
CA GLN A 37 -4.68 -10.71 11.58
C GLN A 37 -5.15 -9.29 11.87
N ALA A 38 -6.41 -9.02 11.54
CA ALA A 38 -7.06 -7.77 11.91
C ALA A 38 -7.24 -7.66 13.42
N GLN A 39 -7.21 -6.43 13.94
CA GLN A 39 -7.36 -6.10 15.35
C GLN A 39 -8.54 -5.17 15.57
N ILE A 40 -9.17 -5.30 16.72
CA ILE A 40 -10.20 -4.38 17.21
C ILE A 40 -9.64 -3.66 18.43
N GLN A 41 -9.80 -2.35 18.49
CA GLN A 41 -9.40 -1.54 19.63
C GLN A 41 -10.38 -0.40 19.89
N SER A 42 -10.55 -0.05 21.16
CA SER A 42 -11.37 1.09 21.56
C SER A 42 -10.67 2.41 21.22
N LEU A 43 -11.44 3.37 20.69
CA LEU A 43 -10.96 4.72 20.37
C LEU A 43 -12.11 5.72 20.52
N LEU A 44 -11.90 6.80 21.28
CA LEU A 44 -12.86 7.90 21.48
C LEU A 44 -14.29 7.43 21.85
N GLY A 45 -14.40 6.35 22.64
CA GLY A 45 -15.70 5.79 23.06
C GLY A 45 -16.38 4.89 22.03
N GLY A 46 -15.80 4.70 20.85
CA GLY A 46 -16.18 3.68 19.87
C GLY A 46 -15.08 2.61 19.70
N GLU A 47 -15.14 1.88 18.59
CA GLU A 47 -14.20 0.82 18.23
C GLU A 47 -13.74 0.97 16.79
N ILE A 48 -12.44 0.80 16.57
CA ILE A 48 -11.87 0.68 15.22
C ILE A 48 -11.36 -0.73 15.00
N LYS A 49 -11.69 -1.28 13.84
CA LYS A 49 -11.11 -2.51 13.32
C LYS A 49 -10.12 -2.17 12.22
N TRP A 50 -8.88 -2.55 12.41
CA TRP A 50 -7.80 -2.29 11.46
C TRP A 50 -7.06 -3.58 11.10
N GLY A 51 -6.40 -3.57 9.95
CA GLY A 51 -5.54 -4.65 9.51
C GLY A 51 -4.42 -4.13 8.62
N LEU A 52 -3.52 -5.03 8.23
CA LEU A 52 -2.34 -4.69 7.44
C LEU A 52 -2.54 -5.09 5.98
N LYS A 53 -2.14 -4.19 5.09
CA LYS A 53 -2.13 -4.42 3.64
C LYS A 53 -0.72 -4.48 3.02
N GLY A 54 0.29 -4.48 3.85
CA GLY A 54 1.68 -4.56 3.45
C GLY A 54 2.62 -4.31 4.62
N GLY A 55 3.86 -4.04 4.28
CA GLY A 55 4.88 -3.60 5.22
C GLY A 55 6.26 -3.67 4.59
N LYS A 56 7.27 -3.34 5.37
CA LYS A 56 8.67 -3.34 4.91
C LYS A 56 9.48 -4.28 5.77
N LEU A 57 10.29 -5.11 5.13
CA LEU A 57 11.33 -5.91 5.77
C LEU A 57 12.66 -5.16 5.65
N ASP A 58 13.26 -4.85 6.80
CA ASP A 58 14.60 -4.29 6.90
C ASP A 58 15.55 -5.38 7.43
N PHE A 59 16.65 -5.62 6.71
CA PHE A 59 17.66 -6.62 7.04
C PHE A 59 18.91 -5.93 7.57
N LEU A 60 19.31 -6.24 8.80
CA LEU A 60 20.58 -5.83 9.38
C LEU A 60 21.49 -7.06 9.45
N LEU A 61 22.57 -7.03 8.67
CA LEU A 61 23.51 -8.13 8.51
C LEU A 61 24.86 -7.73 9.13
N VAL A 62 25.41 -8.60 9.97
CA VAL A 62 26.76 -8.45 10.53
C VAL A 62 27.53 -9.72 10.24
N ASN A 63 28.69 -9.57 9.60
CA ASN A 63 29.61 -10.65 9.25
C ASN A 63 28.97 -11.77 8.40
N CYS A 64 27.96 -11.39 7.62
CA CYS A 64 27.27 -12.24 6.67
C CYS A 64 26.63 -11.37 5.57
N HIS A 65 26.28 -11.98 4.43
CA HIS A 65 25.52 -11.32 3.37
C HIS A 65 24.36 -12.18 2.88
N LEU A 66 23.28 -11.54 2.46
CA LEU A 66 22.10 -12.20 1.87
C LEU A 66 22.15 -12.09 0.34
N THR A 67 22.19 -13.24 -0.34
CA THR A 67 21.96 -13.34 -1.78
C THR A 67 20.47 -13.63 -2.00
N PRO A 68 19.67 -12.65 -2.44
CA PRO A 68 18.23 -12.81 -2.56
C PRO A 68 17.84 -13.71 -3.73
N ASN A 69 16.79 -14.51 -3.55
CA ASN A 69 16.17 -15.26 -4.63
C ASN A 69 15.12 -14.40 -5.36
N PRO A 70 14.77 -14.74 -6.63
CA PRO A 70 13.59 -14.18 -7.27
C PRO A 70 12.35 -14.53 -6.44
N LEU A 71 11.61 -13.50 -6.04
CA LEU A 71 10.44 -13.65 -5.17
C LEU A 71 9.18 -13.69 -6.02
N SER A 72 8.41 -14.76 -5.88
CA SER A 72 7.05 -14.82 -6.41
C SER A 72 6.13 -15.38 -5.32
N SER A 73 5.12 -14.61 -4.95
CA SER A 73 4.03 -15.07 -4.09
C SER A 73 2.72 -14.97 -4.85
N GLN A 74 1.76 -15.85 -4.54
CA GLN A 74 0.40 -15.74 -5.07
C GLN A 74 -0.30 -14.48 -4.53
N ASP A 75 0.00 -14.09 -3.29
CA ASP A 75 -0.76 -13.05 -2.57
C ASP A 75 0.00 -11.73 -2.42
N LEU A 76 1.34 -11.77 -2.51
CA LEU A 76 2.20 -10.60 -2.35
C LEU A 76 2.93 -10.21 -3.64
N TYR A 77 3.02 -8.90 -3.86
CA TYR A 77 4.13 -8.28 -4.56
C TYR A 77 5.26 -8.05 -3.57
N ILE A 78 6.47 -8.52 -3.91
CA ILE A 78 7.67 -8.28 -3.12
C ILE A 78 8.64 -7.48 -3.97
N ASN A 79 8.74 -6.19 -3.65
CA ASN A 79 9.56 -5.23 -4.38
C ASN A 79 10.81 -4.92 -3.58
N ARG A 80 11.97 -5.27 -4.14
CA ARG A 80 13.26 -5.00 -3.51
C ARG A 80 13.64 -3.53 -3.73
N ILE A 81 13.66 -2.74 -2.66
CA ILE A 81 14.05 -1.32 -2.70
C ILE A 81 15.58 -1.23 -2.84
N ASN A 82 16.29 -2.01 -2.04
CA ASN A 82 17.75 -2.17 -2.09
C ASN A 82 18.14 -3.53 -1.48
N ASN A 83 19.44 -3.80 -1.33
CA ASN A 83 19.94 -5.09 -0.82
C ASN A 83 19.43 -5.44 0.61
N HIS A 84 19.00 -4.45 1.38
CA HIS A 84 18.63 -4.59 2.79
C HIS A 84 17.17 -4.21 3.09
N GLN A 85 16.40 -3.76 2.09
CA GLN A 85 15.04 -3.25 2.32
C GLN A 85 14.06 -3.72 1.26
N TRP A 86 13.04 -4.46 1.68
CA TRP A 86 12.08 -5.07 0.77
C TRP A 86 10.67 -4.61 1.16
N ARG A 87 9.89 -4.17 0.17
CA ARG A 87 8.49 -3.79 0.35
C ARG A 87 7.63 -5.00 0.04
N LEU A 88 6.78 -5.37 0.99
CA LEU A 88 5.70 -6.33 0.82
C LEU A 88 4.40 -5.54 0.59
N SER A 89 3.66 -5.89 -0.46
CA SER A 89 2.34 -5.33 -0.72
C SER A 89 1.39 -6.41 -1.20
N PHE A 90 0.17 -6.47 -0.68
CA PHE A 90 -0.81 -7.44 -1.21
C PHE A 90 -1.24 -7.06 -2.61
N LYS A 91 -1.56 -8.08 -3.41
CA LYS A 91 -1.98 -7.87 -4.80
C LYS A 91 -3.31 -7.15 -4.96
N SER A 92 -4.14 -7.13 -3.91
CA SER A 92 -5.39 -6.37 -3.90
C SER A 92 -5.24 -5.15 -2.97
N PRO A 93 -5.39 -3.90 -3.48
CA PRO A 93 -5.14 -2.69 -2.72
C PRO A 93 -6.17 -2.43 -1.58
N GLN A 94 -7.31 -3.13 -1.60
CA GLN A 94 -8.35 -3.07 -0.56
C GLN A 94 -8.30 -4.23 0.45
N SER A 95 -7.58 -5.31 0.17
CA SER A 95 -7.68 -6.49 1.04
C SER A 95 -6.70 -6.37 2.20
N ILE A 96 -7.24 -6.31 3.41
CA ILE A 96 -6.50 -6.81 4.56
C ILE A 96 -6.24 -8.29 4.35
N PHE A 97 -5.00 -8.73 4.59
CA PHE A 97 -4.72 -10.16 4.62
C PHE A 97 -4.96 -10.68 6.02
N THR A 98 -5.73 -11.76 6.13
CA THR A 98 -5.94 -12.49 7.38
C THR A 98 -5.53 -13.92 7.13
N GLY A 99 -4.48 -14.38 7.81
CA GLY A 99 -3.91 -15.71 7.61
C GLY A 99 -2.38 -15.72 7.64
N ALA A 100 -1.81 -16.79 7.10
CA ALA A 100 -0.38 -17.03 7.04
C ALA A 100 0.12 -16.99 5.59
N ILE A 101 1.27 -16.34 5.37
CA ILE A 101 2.03 -16.45 4.14
C ILE A 101 3.26 -17.27 4.49
N GLU A 102 3.23 -18.54 4.11
CA GLU A 102 4.17 -19.53 4.62
C GLU A 102 5.40 -19.67 3.73
N ARG A 103 6.56 -19.81 4.38
CA ARG A 103 7.82 -20.24 3.79
C ARG A 103 8.22 -19.48 2.51
N ILE A 104 8.15 -18.15 2.54
CA ILE A 104 8.73 -17.31 1.49
C ILE A 104 10.25 -17.48 1.53
N ASN A 105 10.85 -18.06 0.48
CA ASN A 105 12.30 -18.16 0.37
C ASN A 105 12.89 -16.77 0.07
N LEU A 106 13.47 -16.13 1.08
CA LEU A 106 14.08 -14.82 0.94
C LEU A 106 15.39 -14.94 0.15
N GLY A 107 16.20 -15.95 0.42
CA GLY A 107 17.46 -16.17 -0.28
C GLY A 107 18.45 -16.93 0.56
N THR A 108 19.68 -17.00 0.08
CA THR A 108 20.77 -17.69 0.77
C THR A 108 21.64 -16.68 1.50
N VAL A 109 21.82 -16.87 2.80
CA VAL A 109 22.78 -16.13 3.60
C VAL A 109 24.10 -16.89 3.61
N SER A 110 25.20 -16.18 3.38
CA SER A 110 26.56 -16.71 3.54
C SER A 110 27.25 -16.01 4.71
N VAL A 111 27.87 -16.79 5.58
CA VAL A 111 28.66 -16.32 6.73
C VAL A 111 30.07 -15.98 6.25
N GLU A 112 30.57 -14.81 6.65
CA GLU A 112 31.91 -14.32 6.29
C GLU A 112 32.90 -14.54 7.44
N GLU A 113 32.50 -14.21 8.66
CA GLU A 113 33.32 -14.39 9.87
C GLU A 113 32.45 -14.60 11.14
N GLU A 114 33.06 -15.12 12.20
CA GLU A 114 32.41 -15.28 13.52
C GLU A 114 32.85 -14.16 14.48
N PRO A 115 31.95 -13.60 15.31
CA PRO A 115 30.52 -13.90 15.40
C PRO A 115 29.71 -13.24 14.28
N TYR A 116 28.70 -13.92 13.76
CA TYR A 116 27.72 -13.34 12.83
C TYR A 116 26.33 -13.23 13.44
N HIS A 117 25.56 -12.24 12.98
CA HIS A 117 24.13 -12.19 13.22
C HIS A 117 23.40 -11.48 12.09
N LEU A 118 22.14 -11.88 11.92
CA LEU A 118 21.17 -11.28 11.02
C LEU A 118 19.97 -10.86 11.87
N THR A 119 19.50 -9.65 11.68
CA THR A 119 18.22 -9.17 12.22
C THR A 119 17.29 -8.80 11.08
N VAL A 120 16.06 -9.29 11.13
CA VAL A 120 14.98 -8.86 10.24
C VAL A 120 13.97 -8.09 11.05
N GLN A 121 13.63 -6.89 10.59
CA GLN A 121 12.61 -6.05 11.20
C GLN A 121 11.45 -5.88 10.22
N PHE A 122 10.24 -6.05 10.71
CA PHE A 122 9.02 -5.72 9.98
C PHE A 122 8.51 -4.37 10.47
N SER A 123 8.55 -3.37 9.60
CA SER A 123 8.14 -1.99 9.86
C SER A 123 6.98 -1.58 8.96
N LEU A 124 6.22 -0.57 9.41
CA LEU A 124 5.04 -0.07 8.72
C LEU A 124 5.19 1.41 8.39
N THR A 125 4.32 1.84 7.48
CA THR A 125 3.95 3.23 7.26
C THR A 125 2.42 3.34 7.33
N ALA A 126 1.89 4.56 7.38
CA ALA A 126 0.44 4.77 7.29
C ALA A 126 -0.18 4.10 6.05
N ALA A 127 0.56 3.99 4.93
CA ALA A 127 0.08 3.33 3.71
C ALA A 127 -0.18 1.82 3.87
N ASP A 128 0.44 1.18 4.86
CA ASP A 128 0.33 -0.25 5.10
C ASP A 128 -0.87 -0.60 6.03
N ILE A 129 -1.53 0.41 6.60
CA ILE A 129 -2.65 0.26 7.54
C ILE A 129 -3.96 0.47 6.79
N CYS A 130 -4.91 -0.44 6.99
CA CYS A 130 -6.27 -0.32 6.50
C CYS A 130 -7.25 -0.30 7.68
N ILE A 131 -8.11 0.71 7.73
CA ILE A 131 -9.30 0.70 8.58
C ILE A 131 -10.39 -0.06 7.83
N THR A 132 -11.13 -0.92 8.53
CA THR A 132 -12.15 -1.78 7.91
C THR A 132 -13.52 -1.58 8.53
N GLU A 133 -13.59 -1.24 9.82
CA GLU A 133 -14.82 -0.94 10.54
C GLU A 133 -14.52 0.10 11.64
N THR A 134 -15.50 0.94 11.96
CA THR A 134 -15.36 2.10 12.87
C THR A 134 -16.64 2.29 13.70
N SER A 135 -17.09 1.20 14.32
CA SER A 135 -18.33 1.13 15.10
C SER A 135 -18.36 2.19 16.20
N GLY A 136 -19.41 3.01 16.20
CA GLY A 136 -19.61 4.01 17.26
C GLY A 136 -18.72 5.25 17.18
N LEU A 137 -17.79 5.36 16.23
CA LEU A 137 -17.05 6.61 15.99
C LEU A 137 -17.76 7.53 15.01
N TRP A 138 -18.33 6.95 13.95
CA TRP A 138 -18.89 7.69 12.83
C TRP A 138 -20.38 7.99 12.98
N LYS A 139 -20.80 9.18 12.53
CA LYS A 139 -22.20 9.42 12.22
C LYS A 139 -22.59 8.64 10.95
N HIS A 140 -23.86 8.26 10.82
CA HIS A 140 -24.32 7.42 9.71
C HIS A 140 -24.44 8.16 8.36
N ASP A 141 -24.25 9.47 8.32
CA ASP A 141 -24.49 10.35 7.17
C ASP A 141 -23.21 10.94 6.55
N LEU A 142 -22.10 10.20 6.61
CA LEU A 142 -20.84 10.64 5.99
C LEU A 142 -20.86 10.45 4.48
N SER A 143 -20.44 11.49 3.77
CA SER A 143 -20.11 11.40 2.36
C SER A 143 -18.89 10.47 2.15
N PRO A 144 -18.72 9.92 0.93
CA PRO A 144 -17.53 9.15 0.58
C PRO A 144 -16.22 9.91 0.82
N ASN A 145 -16.18 11.22 0.57
CA ASN A 145 -14.99 12.04 0.77
C ASN A 145 -14.64 12.17 2.26
N LYS A 146 -15.60 12.55 3.12
CA LYS A 146 -15.37 12.62 4.57
C LYS A 146 -14.93 11.26 5.12
N HIS A 147 -15.56 10.19 4.68
CA HIS A 147 -15.18 8.83 5.08
C HIS A 147 -13.73 8.52 4.74
N SER A 148 -13.33 8.78 3.49
CA SER A 148 -11.97 8.57 3.00
C SER A 148 -10.92 9.35 3.79
N ILE A 149 -11.21 10.62 4.11
CA ILE A 149 -10.32 11.49 4.89
C ILE A 149 -10.20 11.00 6.34
N LEU A 150 -11.31 10.64 6.97
CA LEU A 150 -11.34 10.17 8.36
C LEU A 150 -10.60 8.84 8.51
N GLU A 151 -10.85 7.86 7.63
CA GLU A 151 -10.11 6.60 7.63
C GLU A 151 -8.61 6.85 7.45
N ARG A 152 -8.26 7.77 6.54
CA ARG A 152 -6.86 8.09 6.32
C ARG A 152 -6.22 8.72 7.54
N LYS A 153 -6.93 9.64 8.21
CA LYS A 153 -6.46 10.29 9.43
C LYS A 153 -6.26 9.30 10.57
N LEU A 154 -7.16 8.32 10.72
CA LEU A 154 -7.00 7.23 11.68
C LEU A 154 -5.75 6.41 11.42
N ALA A 155 -5.45 6.07 10.16
CA ALA A 155 -4.24 5.32 9.81
C ALA A 155 -2.96 6.06 10.25
N PHE A 156 -2.90 7.38 10.04
CA PHE A 156 -1.81 8.22 10.55
C PHE A 156 -1.76 8.25 12.07
N PHE A 157 -2.91 8.44 12.72
CA PHE A 157 -2.98 8.47 14.18
C PHE A 157 -2.42 7.17 14.79
N LEU A 158 -2.77 6.00 14.24
CA LEU A 158 -2.22 4.72 14.68
C LEU A 158 -0.71 4.63 14.47
N MET A 159 -0.23 5.06 13.30
CA MET A 159 1.20 5.06 13.00
C MET A 159 2.00 5.95 13.96
N GLU A 160 1.46 7.12 14.31
CA GLU A 160 2.16 8.12 15.14
C GLU A 160 2.09 7.82 16.64
N ASN A 161 1.05 7.10 17.09
CA ASN A 161 0.76 6.97 18.53
C ASN A 161 0.80 5.54 19.05
N GLN A 162 0.61 4.54 18.20
CA GLN A 162 0.49 3.14 18.61
C GLN A 162 1.67 2.31 18.12
N PHE A 163 2.13 2.56 16.89
CA PHE A 163 3.22 1.80 16.28
C PHE A 163 4.60 2.40 16.57
N ASP A 164 5.56 1.52 16.85
CA ASP A 164 6.98 1.88 17.03
C ASP A 164 7.72 1.92 15.69
N ALA A 165 9.05 2.10 15.75
CA ALA A 165 9.94 1.95 14.60
C ALA A 165 9.80 0.59 13.88
N PHE A 166 9.33 -0.47 14.57
CA PHE A 166 9.06 -1.79 14.01
C PHE A 166 7.94 -2.50 14.80
N LEU A 167 7.16 -3.34 14.12
CA LEU A 167 6.14 -4.19 14.76
C LEU A 167 6.66 -5.55 15.19
N SER A 168 7.56 -6.11 14.39
CA SER A 168 8.19 -7.40 14.67
C SER A 168 9.67 -7.35 14.37
N ARG A 169 10.48 -8.07 15.15
CA ARG A 169 11.92 -8.20 14.98
C ARG A 169 12.35 -9.60 15.35
N ILE A 170 13.12 -10.24 14.47
CA ILE A 170 13.80 -11.50 14.77
C ILE A 170 15.28 -11.36 14.48
N SER A 171 16.09 -11.78 15.44
CA SER A 171 17.54 -11.85 15.34
C SER A 171 18.00 -13.30 15.44
N LEU A 172 18.78 -13.73 14.45
CA LEU A 172 19.39 -15.05 14.35
C LEU A 172 20.91 -14.87 14.29
N GLY A 173 21.69 -15.79 14.86
CA GLY A 173 23.14 -15.68 14.79
C GLY A 173 23.89 -16.81 15.47
N SER A 174 25.18 -16.61 15.70
CA SER A 174 26.05 -17.57 16.36
C SER A 174 25.91 -17.51 17.89
N SER A 175 26.41 -18.55 18.57
CA SER A 175 26.20 -18.74 20.01
C SER A 175 26.91 -17.72 20.90
N GLN A 176 27.81 -16.92 20.33
CA GLN A 176 28.64 -15.93 21.03
C GLN A 176 27.96 -14.56 21.15
N VAL A 177 26.83 -14.36 20.46
CA VAL A 177 26.08 -13.11 20.48
C VAL A 177 25.02 -13.15 21.58
N GLU A 178 25.01 -12.11 22.42
CA GLU A 178 23.93 -11.77 23.35
C GLU A 178 23.36 -10.40 22.95
N LEU A 179 22.03 -10.27 22.90
CA LEU A 179 21.33 -9.04 22.56
C LEU A 179 20.49 -8.59 23.75
N ASP A 180 20.57 -7.29 24.08
CA ASP A 180 19.71 -6.68 25.09
C ASP A 180 18.26 -6.59 24.57
N ASN A 181 17.36 -7.33 25.19
CA ASN A 181 15.93 -7.27 24.92
C ASN A 181 15.27 -6.27 25.86
N VAL A 182 15.40 -4.97 25.59
CA VAL A 182 14.60 -3.97 26.30
C VAL A 182 13.20 -3.94 25.67
N LEU A 183 12.25 -4.53 26.37
CA LEU A 183 10.83 -4.55 26.01
C LEU A 183 10.19 -3.24 26.44
N VAL A 184 9.56 -2.53 25.52
CA VAL A 184 8.66 -1.41 25.84
C VAL A 184 7.25 -1.87 25.50
N GLU A 185 6.41 -2.02 26.52
CA GLU A 185 5.00 -2.34 26.31
C GLU A 185 4.31 -1.19 25.56
N PRO A 186 3.33 -1.50 24.68
CA PRO A 186 2.55 -0.47 24.01
C PRO A 186 1.90 0.43 25.06
N GLN A 187 2.25 1.72 25.03
CA GLN A 187 1.59 2.71 25.85
C GLN A 187 0.36 3.25 25.11
N PRO A 188 -0.75 3.50 25.80
CA PRO A 188 -1.88 4.17 25.19
C PRO A 188 -1.46 5.54 24.66
N ALA A 189 -2.13 6.00 23.62
CA ALA A 189 -1.90 7.34 23.08
C ALA A 189 -2.06 8.40 24.19
N ALA A 190 -1.18 9.40 24.18
CA ALA A 190 -1.27 10.51 25.12
C ALA A 190 -2.64 11.22 24.99
N SER A 191 -3.19 11.67 26.12
CA SER A 191 -4.52 12.31 26.16
C SER A 191 -4.62 13.51 25.21
N GLU A 192 -3.55 14.31 25.10
CA GLU A 192 -3.46 15.44 24.18
C GLU A 192 -3.63 15.03 22.70
N ASN A 193 -3.06 13.88 22.31
CA ASN A 193 -3.18 13.38 20.94
C ASN A 193 -4.59 12.88 20.64
N LEU A 194 -5.26 12.28 21.63
CA LEU A 194 -6.67 11.87 21.53
C LEU A 194 -7.60 13.08 21.41
N GLU A 195 -7.38 14.12 22.20
CA GLU A 195 -8.12 15.38 22.13
C GLU A 195 -7.92 16.07 20.76
N LYS A 196 -6.68 16.12 20.26
CA LYS A 196 -6.40 16.66 18.92
C LYS A 196 -7.13 15.88 17.83
N LEU A 197 -7.10 14.54 17.89
CA LEU A 197 -7.81 13.71 16.93
C LEU A 197 -9.33 13.97 16.98
N GLN A 198 -9.91 14.06 18.19
CA GLN A 198 -11.33 14.33 18.37
C GLN A 198 -11.74 15.66 17.73
N VAL A 199 -10.98 16.74 17.99
CA VAL A 199 -11.23 18.06 17.39
C VAL A 199 -11.18 18.01 15.86
N GLN A 200 -10.23 17.28 15.28
CA GLN A 200 -10.12 17.13 13.82
C GLN A 200 -11.31 16.38 13.23
N ILE A 201 -11.74 15.28 13.87
CA ILE A 201 -12.93 14.51 13.46
C ILE A 201 -14.18 15.40 13.50
N GLU A 202 -14.37 16.15 14.59
CA GLU A 202 -15.50 17.07 14.74
C GLU A 202 -15.48 18.20 13.70
N GLY A 203 -14.30 18.73 13.38
CA GLY A 203 -14.12 19.72 12.31
C GLY A 203 -14.52 19.19 10.93
N ILE A 204 -14.14 17.96 10.59
CA ILE A 204 -14.50 17.31 9.32
C ILE A 204 -16.02 17.07 9.25
N TYR A 205 -16.66 16.71 10.38
CA TYR A 205 -18.11 16.59 10.41
C TYR A 205 -18.82 17.91 10.17
N ALA A 206 -18.38 18.97 10.86
CA ALA A 206 -18.97 20.28 10.77
C ALA A 206 -18.68 20.99 9.42
N ALA A 207 -17.75 20.49 8.62
CA ALA A 207 -17.42 21.04 7.32
C ALA A 207 -18.66 21.09 6.41
N VAL A 208 -18.97 22.30 5.92
CA VAL A 208 -20.08 22.55 5.00
C VAL A 208 -19.76 22.02 3.60
N SER A 209 -18.51 22.13 3.20
CA SER A 209 -18.00 21.63 1.93
C SER A 209 -17.71 20.13 2.01
N ASP A 210 -17.92 19.45 0.88
CA ASP A 210 -17.49 18.07 0.67
C ASP A 210 -16.29 17.97 -0.28
N ASP A 211 -15.68 19.11 -0.63
CA ASP A 211 -14.47 19.14 -1.44
C ASP A 211 -13.34 18.36 -0.76
N PHE A 212 -12.76 17.42 -1.49
CA PHE A 212 -11.76 16.51 -0.97
C PHE A 212 -10.50 17.22 -0.48
N LEU A 213 -10.05 18.28 -1.18
CA LEU A 213 -8.82 18.99 -0.84
C LEU A 213 -9.03 19.86 0.41
N GLU A 214 -10.18 20.51 0.53
CA GLU A 214 -10.56 21.24 1.74
C GLU A 214 -10.65 20.31 2.97
N LEU A 215 -11.28 19.15 2.81
CA LEU A 215 -11.36 18.15 3.87
C LEU A 215 -9.97 17.58 4.24
N ALA A 216 -9.11 17.31 3.25
CA ALA A 216 -7.74 16.90 3.49
C ALA A 216 -6.96 17.96 4.28
N GLN A 217 -7.13 19.24 3.93
CA GLN A 217 -6.52 20.35 4.66
C GLN A 217 -7.00 20.41 6.12
N LEU A 218 -8.31 20.25 6.38
CA LEU A 218 -8.86 20.19 7.74
C LEU A 218 -8.28 19.03 8.55
N ALA A 219 -7.98 17.91 7.91
CA ALA A 219 -7.35 16.74 8.52
C ALA A 219 -5.82 16.86 8.66
N GLU A 220 -5.21 17.97 8.21
CA GLU A 220 -3.77 18.15 8.09
C GLU A 220 -3.10 17.08 7.18
N LEU A 221 -3.77 16.66 6.12
CA LEU A 221 -3.29 15.69 5.14
C LEU A 221 -2.91 16.37 3.82
N ASN A 222 -1.79 15.96 3.24
CA ASN A 222 -1.26 16.46 1.98
C ASN A 222 -1.44 15.42 0.85
N PRO A 223 -2.27 15.69 -0.18
CA PRO A 223 -2.45 14.84 -1.37
C PRO A 223 -1.16 14.37 -2.04
N LEU A 224 -0.09 15.17 -2.00
CA LEU A 224 1.20 14.85 -2.61
C LEU A 224 1.98 13.74 -1.88
N LYS A 225 1.61 13.40 -0.65
CA LYS A 225 2.38 12.48 0.21
C LYS A 225 1.50 11.46 0.90
N ASP A 226 0.39 11.93 1.44
CA ASP A 226 -0.30 11.24 2.50
C ASP A 226 -1.33 10.26 1.99
N PHE A 227 -1.66 10.24 0.69
CA PHE A 227 -2.70 9.36 0.15
C PHE A 227 -2.18 8.07 -0.49
N THR A 228 -0.89 7.77 -0.26
CA THR A 228 -0.32 6.44 -0.53
C THR A 228 -1.13 5.39 0.22
N GLY A 229 -1.70 4.44 -0.51
CA GLY A 229 -2.53 3.38 0.06
C GLY A 229 -3.87 3.87 0.62
N ALA A 230 -4.35 5.07 0.31
CA ALA A 230 -5.63 5.53 0.82
C ALA A 230 -6.81 4.70 0.30
N ASN A 231 -7.86 4.59 1.12
CA ASN A 231 -9.15 4.09 0.70
C ASN A 231 -10.01 5.28 0.25
N LEU A 232 -10.24 5.40 -1.06
CA LEU A 232 -11.04 6.44 -1.72
C LEU A 232 -12.23 5.79 -2.46
N LEU A 233 -12.79 4.73 -1.87
CA LEU A 233 -13.90 3.97 -2.43
C LEU A 233 -15.09 4.89 -2.70
N ALA A 234 -15.55 4.94 -3.94
CA ALA A 234 -16.67 5.79 -4.37
C ALA A 234 -16.49 7.28 -4.02
N ALA A 235 -15.25 7.75 -3.86
CA ALA A 235 -14.97 9.17 -3.58
C ALA A 235 -15.50 10.06 -4.72
N GLU A 236 -16.04 11.23 -4.35
CA GLU A 236 -16.57 12.22 -5.28
C GLU A 236 -15.48 13.27 -5.54
N LEU A 237 -14.68 13.03 -6.58
CA LEU A 237 -13.48 13.78 -6.93
C LEU A 237 -13.61 14.50 -8.28
N SER A 238 -14.84 14.67 -8.78
CA SER A 238 -15.12 15.37 -10.03
C SER A 238 -14.54 16.78 -10.02
N GLY A 239 -13.80 17.15 -11.06
CA GLY A 239 -13.18 18.46 -11.21
C GLY A 239 -12.07 18.77 -10.19
N SER A 240 -11.68 17.81 -9.34
CA SER A 240 -10.67 18.04 -8.31
C SER A 240 -9.29 18.28 -8.90
N SER A 241 -8.49 19.14 -8.26
CA SER A 241 -7.12 19.43 -8.65
C SER A 241 -6.13 18.57 -7.87
N LEU A 242 -5.92 17.35 -8.34
CA LEU A 242 -5.07 16.32 -7.73
C LEU A 242 -3.74 16.12 -8.46
N GLY A 243 -3.33 17.09 -9.29
CA GLY A 243 -2.05 17.07 -9.99
C GLY A 243 -0.88 16.76 -9.06
N MET A 244 0.01 15.86 -9.48
CA MET A 244 1.16 15.36 -8.71
C MET A 244 0.84 14.62 -7.41
N ALA A 245 -0.44 14.32 -7.11
CA ALA A 245 -0.81 13.55 -5.93
C ALA A 245 -0.14 12.16 -5.92
N ASN A 246 0.18 11.69 -4.71
CA ASN A 246 0.68 10.34 -4.53
C ASN A 246 -0.48 9.41 -4.12
N LEU A 247 -0.98 8.68 -5.10
CA LEU A 247 -2.06 7.70 -5.02
C LEU A 247 -1.55 6.27 -5.20
N TYR A 248 -0.26 6.02 -4.95
CA TYR A 248 0.34 4.69 -5.06
C TYR A 248 -0.45 3.69 -4.21
N GLN A 249 -0.91 2.60 -4.84
CA GLN A 249 -1.76 1.57 -4.20
C GLN A 249 -3.05 2.10 -3.54
N ALA A 250 -3.52 3.29 -3.92
CA ALA A 250 -4.80 3.80 -3.48
C ALA A 250 -5.94 2.99 -4.10
N ASN A 251 -7.04 2.91 -3.35
CA ASN A 251 -8.27 2.33 -3.84
C ASN A 251 -9.24 3.43 -4.26
N LEU A 252 -9.44 3.59 -5.57
CA LEU A 252 -10.41 4.52 -6.18
C LEU A 252 -11.54 3.77 -6.88
N ARG A 253 -11.89 2.56 -6.43
CA ARG A 253 -12.96 1.77 -7.05
C ARG A 253 -14.27 2.55 -7.01
N GLY A 254 -14.93 2.67 -8.17
CA GLY A 254 -16.20 3.39 -8.30
C GLY A 254 -16.13 4.88 -8.01
N ALA A 255 -14.93 5.46 -7.84
CA ALA A 255 -14.78 6.89 -7.62
C ALA A 255 -15.24 7.68 -8.85
N ASN A 256 -15.82 8.85 -8.60
CA ASN A 256 -16.13 9.81 -9.63
C ASN A 256 -14.95 10.79 -9.77
N LEU A 257 -14.23 10.70 -10.88
CA LEU A 257 -13.05 11.51 -11.22
C LEU A 257 -13.29 12.30 -12.51
N THR A 258 -14.56 12.55 -12.88
CA THR A 258 -14.88 13.25 -14.12
C THR A 258 -14.26 14.63 -14.14
N ASP A 259 -13.60 15.00 -15.24
CA ASP A 259 -12.90 16.27 -15.43
C ASP A 259 -11.83 16.60 -14.35
N ALA A 260 -11.40 15.62 -13.54
CA ALA A 260 -10.37 15.84 -12.54
C ALA A 260 -8.99 16.07 -13.17
N ASP A 261 -8.19 16.95 -12.58
CA ASP A 261 -6.77 17.06 -12.92
C ASP A 261 -5.97 16.04 -12.10
N LEU A 262 -5.52 15.00 -12.79
CA LEU A 262 -4.67 13.91 -12.31
C LEU A 262 -3.33 13.91 -13.07
N SER A 263 -2.92 15.06 -13.59
CA SER A 263 -1.64 15.18 -14.31
C SER A 263 -0.48 14.85 -13.37
N GLU A 264 0.49 14.08 -13.85
CA GLU A 264 1.71 13.71 -13.10
C GLU A 264 1.47 12.98 -11.77
N ILE A 265 0.27 12.42 -11.52
CA ILE A 265 0.07 11.61 -10.31
C ILE A 265 0.96 10.38 -10.30
N ASN A 266 1.33 9.92 -9.11
CA ASN A 266 1.74 8.53 -8.92
C ASN A 266 0.52 7.69 -8.57
N GLY A 267 -0.13 7.08 -9.56
CA GLY A 267 -1.22 6.13 -9.41
C GLY A 267 -0.78 4.68 -9.64
N SER A 268 0.52 4.37 -9.55
CA SER A 268 0.99 3.01 -9.82
C SER A 268 0.43 2.02 -8.80
N HIS A 269 0.03 0.84 -9.28
CA HIS A 269 -0.71 -0.18 -8.54
C HIS A 269 -2.05 0.27 -7.91
N ALA A 270 -2.58 1.44 -8.25
CA ALA A 270 -3.89 1.87 -7.76
C ALA A 270 -5.03 1.10 -8.42
N SER A 271 -6.18 1.01 -7.75
CA SER A 271 -7.40 0.40 -8.31
C SER A 271 -8.41 1.47 -8.69
N PHE A 272 -8.63 1.65 -9.99
CA PHE A 272 -9.67 2.49 -10.58
C PHE A 272 -10.87 1.67 -11.09
N LYS A 273 -11.05 0.44 -10.62
CA LYS A 273 -12.13 -0.45 -11.08
C LYS A 273 -13.49 0.24 -11.04
N GLY A 274 -14.20 0.26 -12.17
CA GLY A 274 -15.52 0.87 -12.26
C GLY A 274 -15.57 2.38 -11.96
N ALA A 275 -14.42 3.06 -11.86
CA ALA A 275 -14.39 4.51 -11.67
C ALA A 275 -14.79 5.23 -12.95
N ASP A 276 -15.29 6.46 -12.82
CA ASP A 276 -15.54 7.34 -13.95
C ASP A 276 -14.43 8.40 -14.03
N LEU A 277 -13.51 8.26 -14.98
CA LEU A 277 -12.45 9.24 -15.26
C LEU A 277 -12.74 9.98 -16.57
N SER A 278 -14.01 10.11 -16.97
CA SER A 278 -14.35 10.78 -18.23
C SER A 278 -13.89 12.24 -18.21
N GLY A 279 -13.19 12.67 -19.25
CA GLY A 279 -12.63 14.02 -19.35
C GLY A 279 -11.41 14.30 -18.46
N ALA A 280 -10.96 13.34 -17.63
CA ALA A 280 -9.84 13.56 -16.72
C ALA A 280 -8.52 13.88 -17.44
N LEU A 281 -7.70 14.73 -16.82
CA LEU A 281 -6.35 15.03 -17.29
C LEU A 281 -5.38 14.08 -16.59
N LEU A 282 -4.73 13.18 -17.34
CA LEU A 282 -3.80 12.16 -16.85
C LEU A 282 -2.44 12.27 -17.55
N ALA A 283 -2.11 13.47 -18.05
CA ALA A 283 -0.87 13.70 -18.77
C ALA A 283 0.33 13.37 -17.87
N ASN A 284 1.27 12.57 -18.39
CA ASN A 284 2.48 12.13 -17.68
C ASN A 284 2.25 11.39 -16.35
N ALA A 285 1.01 10.95 -16.04
CA ALA A 285 0.74 10.17 -14.84
C ALA A 285 1.47 8.82 -14.86
N ASP A 286 1.98 8.37 -13.72
CA ASP A 286 2.44 6.99 -13.55
C ASP A 286 1.27 6.10 -13.11
N LEU A 287 0.76 5.31 -14.04
CA LEU A 287 -0.37 4.39 -13.87
C LEU A 287 0.08 2.94 -14.09
N SER A 288 1.38 2.67 -13.92
CA SER A 288 1.92 1.34 -14.12
C SER A 288 1.28 0.34 -13.17
N TYR A 289 0.89 -0.81 -13.70
CA TYR A 289 0.16 -1.87 -12.98
C TYR A 289 -1.15 -1.43 -12.31
N ALA A 290 -1.70 -0.27 -12.66
CA ALA A 290 -3.00 0.16 -12.18
C ALA A 290 -4.12 -0.71 -12.78
N ASP A 291 -5.23 -0.85 -12.04
CA ASP A 291 -6.37 -1.67 -12.44
C ASP A 291 -7.58 -0.79 -12.78
N PHE A 292 -7.84 -0.62 -14.08
CA PHE A 292 -8.95 0.15 -14.62
C PHE A 292 -10.15 -0.71 -14.98
N TYR A 293 -10.18 -2.01 -14.65
CA TYR A 293 -11.25 -2.90 -15.11
C TYR A 293 -12.67 -2.30 -14.98
N ARG A 294 -13.40 -2.24 -16.10
CA ARG A 294 -14.75 -1.64 -16.22
C ARG A 294 -14.86 -0.14 -15.88
N SER A 295 -13.77 0.62 -15.89
CA SER A 295 -13.80 2.07 -15.71
C SER A 295 -14.19 2.80 -17.00
N SER A 296 -14.45 4.10 -16.90
CA SER A 296 -14.52 5.01 -18.05
C SER A 296 -13.28 5.90 -18.10
N LEU A 297 -12.64 5.98 -19.27
CA LEU A 297 -11.60 6.93 -19.65
C LEU A 297 -12.06 7.77 -20.85
N ALA A 298 -13.37 7.85 -21.12
CA ALA A 298 -13.89 8.57 -22.28
C ALA A 298 -13.42 10.03 -22.27
N LEU A 299 -13.00 10.57 -23.42
CA LEU A 299 -12.52 11.96 -23.58
C LEU A 299 -11.29 12.32 -22.72
N SER A 300 -10.69 11.38 -21.99
CA SER A 300 -9.56 11.67 -21.10
C SER A 300 -8.25 11.92 -21.87
N ASN A 301 -7.35 12.67 -21.24
CA ASN A 301 -6.03 12.98 -21.80
C ASN A 301 -4.93 12.18 -21.10
N LEU A 302 -4.43 11.11 -21.73
CA LEU A 302 -3.37 10.24 -21.21
C LEU A 302 -2.01 10.46 -21.90
N ILE A 303 -1.76 11.63 -22.49
CA ILE A 303 -0.50 11.90 -23.20
C ILE A 303 0.70 11.61 -22.30
N GLY A 304 1.64 10.81 -22.80
CA GLY A 304 2.91 10.52 -22.10
C GLY A 304 2.79 9.71 -20.80
N SER A 305 1.57 9.31 -20.41
CA SER A 305 1.34 8.49 -19.22
C SER A 305 2.02 7.12 -19.29
N ASN A 306 2.32 6.55 -18.13
CA ASN A 306 2.85 5.21 -18.02
C ASN A 306 1.74 4.21 -17.66
N LEU A 307 1.30 3.39 -18.61
CA LEU A 307 0.31 2.33 -18.44
C LEU A 307 0.95 0.94 -18.46
N ALA A 308 2.26 0.82 -18.27
CA ALA A 308 2.96 -0.46 -18.36
C ALA A 308 2.34 -1.48 -17.38
N GLY A 309 1.96 -2.64 -17.88
CA GLY A 309 1.31 -3.70 -17.10
C GLY A 309 -0.10 -3.37 -16.57
N ALA A 310 -0.68 -2.23 -16.91
CA ALA A 310 -2.00 -1.83 -16.44
C ALA A 310 -3.11 -2.75 -17.00
N ASN A 311 -4.15 -2.98 -16.21
CA ASN A 311 -5.33 -3.72 -16.64
C ASN A 311 -6.40 -2.75 -17.16
N LEU A 312 -6.59 -2.71 -18.47
CA LEU A 312 -7.59 -1.88 -19.17
C LEU A 312 -8.69 -2.74 -19.82
N VAL A 313 -8.94 -3.95 -19.35
CA VAL A 313 -10.03 -4.80 -19.85
C VAL A 313 -11.41 -4.17 -19.55
N GLU A 314 -12.30 -4.21 -20.53
CA GLU A 314 -13.66 -3.64 -20.49
C GLU A 314 -13.71 -2.12 -20.20
N VAL A 315 -12.61 -1.40 -20.42
CA VAL A 315 -12.55 0.06 -20.22
C VAL A 315 -13.17 0.79 -21.41
N ASN A 316 -13.99 1.80 -21.13
CA ASN A 316 -14.42 2.76 -22.16
C ASN A 316 -13.30 3.76 -22.47
N ILE A 317 -12.68 3.64 -23.63
CA ILE A 317 -11.61 4.52 -24.12
C ILE A 317 -12.08 5.42 -25.26
N THR A 318 -13.39 5.64 -25.40
CA THR A 318 -13.97 6.47 -26.46
C THR A 318 -13.33 7.86 -26.46
N GLN A 319 -12.65 8.20 -27.56
CA GLN A 319 -11.96 9.49 -27.73
C GLN A 319 -10.88 9.79 -26.66
N ALA A 320 -10.38 8.78 -25.95
CA ALA A 320 -9.24 8.94 -25.04
C ALA A 320 -7.95 9.20 -25.84
N ASN A 321 -7.12 10.14 -25.38
CA ASN A 321 -5.84 10.44 -26.02
C ASN A 321 -4.68 9.64 -25.40
N LEU A 322 -4.28 8.54 -26.06
CA LEU A 322 -3.18 7.66 -25.64
C LEU A 322 -1.84 7.96 -26.34
N SER A 323 -1.69 9.15 -26.92
CA SER A 323 -0.48 9.55 -27.67
C SER A 323 0.75 9.56 -26.75
N GLY A 324 1.79 8.82 -27.15
CA GLY A 324 3.02 8.73 -26.35
C GLY A 324 2.89 7.95 -25.03
N ALA A 325 1.72 7.39 -24.71
CA ALA A 325 1.56 6.54 -23.53
C ALA A 325 2.41 5.27 -23.65
N LYS A 326 3.03 4.85 -22.54
CA LYS A 326 3.81 3.61 -22.43
C LYS A 326 2.84 2.47 -22.11
N VAL A 327 2.66 1.52 -23.02
CA VAL A 327 1.64 0.46 -22.89
C VAL A 327 2.21 -0.96 -22.86
N GLN A 328 3.51 -1.10 -22.61
CA GLN A 328 4.17 -2.40 -22.57
C GLN A 328 3.52 -3.30 -21.52
N GLY A 329 2.99 -4.44 -21.96
CA GLY A 329 2.28 -5.41 -21.12
C GLY A 329 0.92 -4.95 -20.60
N ALA A 330 0.42 -3.77 -21.01
CA ALA A 330 -0.93 -3.33 -20.71
C ALA A 330 -1.95 -4.28 -21.36
N LYS A 331 -3.06 -4.54 -20.69
CA LYS A 331 -4.09 -5.49 -21.13
C LYS A 331 -5.33 -4.75 -21.59
N PHE A 332 -5.70 -4.94 -22.84
CA PHE A 332 -6.93 -4.43 -23.46
C PHE A 332 -7.75 -5.63 -23.95
N ALA A 333 -9.04 -5.63 -23.67
CA ALA A 333 -10.02 -6.59 -24.18
C ALA A 333 -11.41 -5.98 -24.02
N ASP A 334 -12.31 -6.18 -24.99
CA ASP A 334 -13.70 -5.69 -24.95
C ASP A 334 -13.85 -4.18 -24.65
N ASN A 335 -12.92 -3.37 -25.17
CA ASN A 335 -12.89 -1.93 -24.95
C ASN A 335 -13.87 -1.16 -25.85
N VAL A 336 -14.77 -0.39 -25.25
CA VAL A 336 -15.60 0.58 -25.99
C VAL A 336 -14.71 1.70 -26.52
N GLY A 337 -14.88 2.06 -27.81
CA GLY A 337 -14.06 3.07 -28.48
C GLY A 337 -12.77 2.54 -29.11
N MET A 338 -12.48 1.24 -28.99
CA MET A 338 -11.35 0.61 -29.67
C MET A 338 -11.59 0.50 -31.18
N THR A 339 -10.72 1.09 -31.98
CA THR A 339 -10.66 0.90 -33.43
C THR A 339 -9.57 -0.11 -33.80
N GLU A 340 -9.65 -0.70 -35.00
CA GLU A 340 -8.60 -1.61 -35.49
C GLU A 340 -7.23 -0.92 -35.59
N GLU A 341 -7.20 0.34 -36.02
CA GLU A 341 -5.97 1.13 -36.11
C GLU A 341 -5.34 1.33 -34.72
N LEU A 342 -6.15 1.71 -33.73
CA LEU A 342 -5.68 1.88 -32.35
C LEU A 342 -5.18 0.56 -31.77
N ARG A 343 -5.91 -0.55 -32.01
CA ARG A 343 -5.54 -1.89 -31.55
C ARG A 343 -4.16 -2.30 -32.08
N GLU A 344 -3.94 -2.18 -33.38
CA GLU A 344 -2.64 -2.53 -33.99
C GLU A 344 -1.51 -1.62 -33.50
N ASN A 345 -1.79 -0.31 -33.33
CA ASN A 345 -0.83 0.62 -32.76
C ASN A 345 -0.44 0.27 -31.30
N LEU A 346 -1.40 -0.17 -30.47
CA LEU A 346 -1.15 -0.60 -29.09
C LEU A 346 -0.34 -1.90 -29.05
N ARG A 347 -0.67 -2.89 -29.90
CA ARG A 347 0.07 -4.15 -30.05
C ARG A 347 1.53 -3.92 -30.44
N LEU A 348 1.79 -3.05 -31.42
CA LEU A 348 3.15 -2.67 -31.84
C LEU A 348 3.95 -2.02 -30.71
N ARG A 349 3.28 -1.36 -29.75
CA ARG A 349 3.88 -0.78 -28.54
C ARG A 349 3.96 -1.76 -27.35
N GLY A 350 3.64 -3.04 -27.58
CA GLY A 350 3.80 -4.12 -26.60
C GLY A 350 2.60 -4.36 -25.70
N ALA A 351 1.42 -3.83 -26.00
CA ALA A 351 0.19 -4.15 -25.28
C ALA A 351 -0.39 -5.51 -25.71
N PHE A 352 -1.09 -6.18 -24.80
CA PHE A 352 -1.94 -7.33 -25.10
C PHE A 352 -3.34 -6.83 -25.46
N CYS A 353 -3.85 -7.19 -26.64
CA CYS A 353 -5.14 -6.70 -27.14
C CYS A 353 -5.94 -7.85 -27.75
N ASP A 354 -6.31 -8.84 -26.94
CA ASP A 354 -6.94 -10.10 -27.39
C ASP A 354 -8.39 -10.24 -26.90
#